data_AF-U3K3E5-F1
#
_entry.id   AF-U3K3E5-F1
#
_cell.length_a   1.000
_cell.length_b   1.000
_cell.length_c   1.000
_cell.angle_alpha   90.00
_cell.angle_beta   90.00
_cell.angle_gamma   90.00
#
_symmetry.space_group_name_H-M   'P 1'
#
loop_
_entity.id
_entity.type
_entity.pdbx_description
1 polymer ?
#
loop_
_entity_poly.entity_id
_entity_poly.type
_entity_poly.pdbx_seq_one_letter_code
_entity_poly.pdbx_strand_id
1 'polypeptide(L)' 'MAGLSRTLGIFGAFVAVVGAAFYPIYFRPLLLPEEYKKEQVMNRAGIVQEDIHSKWSDYSLHKAGIS' A
#
# COMPACT_ATOMS: atom_id res chain seq x y z
N MET A 1 -24.34 -34.48 7.22
CA MET A 1 -24.15 -33.11 7.76
C MET A 1 -22.69 -32.72 8.07
N ALA A 2 -21.77 -33.65 8.39
CA ALA A 2 -20.40 -33.32 8.80
C ALA A 2 -19.45 -32.78 7.70
N GLY A 3 -19.68 -33.10 6.42
CA GLY A 3 -18.83 -32.62 5.33
C GLY A 3 -18.99 -31.12 5.04
N LEU A 4 -20.22 -30.60 5.16
CA LEU A 4 -20.52 -29.19 4.91
C LEU A 4 -19.95 -28.30 6.02
N SER A 5 -20.09 -28.70 7.29
CA SER A 5 -19.52 -27.97 8.42
C SER A 5 -17.98 -27.94 8.39
N ARG A 6 -17.35 -29.04 8.01
CA ARG A 6 -15.89 -29.10 7.83
C ARG A 6 -15.41 -28.16 6.71
N THR A 7 -16.12 -28.13 5.58
CA THR A 7 -15.80 -27.25 4.46
C THR A 7 -15.95 -25.78 4.84
N LEU A 8 -17.07 -25.42 5.48
CA LEU A 8 -17.31 -24.07 5.99
C LEU A 8 -16.25 -23.65 7.01
N GLY A 9 -15.84 -24.55 7.91
CA GLY A 9 -14.80 -24.28 8.90
C GLY A 9 -13.44 -23.99 8.26
N ILE A 10 -13.02 -24.81 7.29
CA ILE A 10 -11.75 -24.62 6.58
C ILE A 10 -11.77 -23.32 5.77
N PHE A 11 -12.86 -23.06 5.04
CA PHE A 11 -12.99 -21.86 4.23
C PHE A 11 -13.04 -20.59 5.10
N GLY A 12 -13.82 -20.60 6.18
CA GLY A 12 -13.89 -19.48 7.12
C GLY A 12 -12.54 -19.19 7.77
N ALA A 13 -11.81 -20.23 8.20
CA ALA A 13 -10.47 -20.08 8.74
C ALA A 13 -9.50 -19.49 7.70
N PHE A 14 -9.58 -19.95 6.45
CA PHE A 14 -8.77 -19.41 5.37
C PHE A 14 -9.03 -17.92 5.13
N VAL A 15 -10.29 -17.51 5.00
CA VAL A 15 -10.66 -16.11 4.82
C VAL A 15 -10.23 -15.25 6.02
N ALA A 16 -10.34 -15.76 7.24
CA ALA A 16 -9.88 -15.06 8.43
C ALA A 16 -8.35 -14.82 8.41
N VAL A 17 -7.56 -15.83 8.02
CA VAL A 17 -6.10 -15.70 7.89
C VAL A 17 -5.73 -14.69 6.81
N VAL A 18 -6.36 -14.76 5.64
CA VAL A 18 -6.14 -13.81 4.55
C VAL A 18 -6.50 -12.39 5.01
N GLY A 19 -7.68 -12.21 5.59
CA GLY A 19 -8.13 -10.92 6.11
C GLY A 19 -7.16 -10.33 7.14
N ALA A 20 -6.69 -11.13 8.10
CA ALA A 20 -5.73 -10.70 9.11
C ALA A 20 -4.37 -10.30 8.49
N ALA A 21 -3.87 -11.06 7.51
CA ALA A 21 -2.61 -10.75 6.82
C ALA A 21 -2.68 -9.43 6.03
N PHE A 22 -3.83 -9.14 5.42
CA PHE A 22 -4.02 -7.93 4.61
C PHE A 22 -4.59 -6.73 5.40
N TYR A 23 -5.08 -6.94 6.62
CA TYR A 23 -5.67 -5.89 7.47
C TYR A 23 -4.78 -4.64 7.64
N PRO A 24 -3.48 -4.74 7.99
CA PRO A 24 -2.65 -3.56 8.18
C PRO A 24 -2.38 -2.76 6.90
N ILE A 25 -2.51 -3.39 5.73
CA ILE A 25 -2.20 -2.78 4.43
C ILE A 25 -3.43 -2.01 3.90
N TYR A 26 -4.63 -2.59 4.01
CA TYR A 26 -5.83 -2.01 3.44
C TYR A 26 -6.69 -1.25 4.45
N PHE A 27 -6.92 -1.82 5.65
CA PHE A 27 -7.93 -1.29 6.57
C PHE A 27 -7.34 -0.32 7.59
N ARG A 28 -6.17 -0.62 8.16
CA ARG A 28 -5.48 0.29 9.09
C ARG A 28 -5.34 1.73 8.55
N PRO A 29 -4.89 1.98 7.30
CA PRO A 29 -4.78 3.34 6.79
C PRO A 29 -6.12 4.05 6.58
N LEU A 30 -7.19 3.30 6.30
CA LEU A 30 -8.54 3.85 6.11
C LEU A 30 -9.22 4.20 7.44
N LEU A 31 -8.97 3.39 8.48
CA LEU A 31 -9.53 3.59 9.81
C LEU A 31 -8.77 4.62 10.64
N LEU A 32 -7.46 4.77 10.40
CA LEU A 32 -6.57 5.66 11.16
C LEU A 32 -5.82 6.61 10.21
N PRO A 33 -6.53 7.45 9.44
CA PRO A 33 -5.92 8.23 8.37
C PRO A 33 -4.89 9.26 8.89
N GLU A 34 -5.12 9.85 10.06
CA GLU A 34 -4.22 10.86 10.62
C GLU A 34 -2.92 10.26 11.19
N GLU A 35 -3.01 9.09 11.83
CA GLU A 35 -1.82 8.35 12.29
C GLU A 35 -1.01 7.84 11.10
N TYR A 36 -1.69 7.29 10.10
CA TYR A 36 -1.05 6.79 8.90
C TYR A 36 -0.39 7.90 8.09
N LYS A 37 -0.98 9.10 7.99
CA LYS A 37 -0.33 10.28 7.39
C LYS A 37 0.96 10.65 8.13
N LYS A 38 0.97 10.65 9.47
CA LYS A 38 2.18 10.93 10.25
C LYS A 38 3.27 9.90 9.98
N GLU A 39 2.91 8.61 9.99
CA GLU A 39 3.82 7.52 9.63
C GLU A 39 4.35 7.67 8.20
N GLN A 40 3.50 8.03 7.23
CA GLN A 40 3.93 8.27 5.85
C GLN A 40 4.86 9.47 5.72
N VAL A 41 4.60 10.57 6.42
CA VAL A 41 5.47 11.75 6.43
C VAL A 41 6.84 11.38 6.98
N MET A 42 6.90 10.58 8.04
CA MET A 42 8.17 10.07 8.60
C MET A 42 8.87 9.08 7.65
N ASN A 43 8.14 8.14 7.04
CA ASN A 43 8.69 7.17 6.09
C ASN A 43 9.08 7.80 4.73
N ARG A 44 8.52 8.97 4.40
CA ARG A 44 8.91 9.79 3.24
C ARG A 44 9.82 10.95 3.60
N ALA A 45 10.22 11.11 4.86
CA ALA A 45 11.21 12.11 5.25
C ALA A 45 12.55 11.73 4.59
N GLY A 46 12.87 12.43 3.50
CA GLY A 46 14.00 12.10 2.61
C GLY A 46 13.62 11.88 1.15
N ILE A 47 12.31 11.83 0.82
CA ILE A 47 11.81 11.88 -0.55
C ILE A 47 11.27 13.29 -0.81
N VAL A 48 12.09 14.14 -1.43
CA VAL A 48 11.66 15.46 -1.93
C VAL A 48 10.91 15.23 -3.25
N GLN A 49 9.61 15.55 -3.27
CA GLN A 49 8.79 15.30 -4.46
C GLN A 49 9.20 16.19 -5.65
N GLU A 50 9.74 17.39 -5.39
CA GLU A 50 10.34 18.22 -6.42
C GLU A 50 11.54 17.54 -7.12
N ASP A 51 12.38 16.78 -6.40
CA ASP A 51 13.55 16.11 -7.00
C ASP A 51 13.15 15.00 -7.97
N ILE A 52 12.05 14.28 -7.67
CA ILE A 52 11.53 13.25 -8.57
C ILE A 52 10.93 13.91 -9.82
N HIS A 53 10.08 14.92 -9.64
CA HIS A 53 9.41 15.59 -10.77
C HIS A 53 10.41 16.33 -11.68
N SER A 54 11.39 17.01 -11.09
CA SER A 54 12.50 17.64 -11.78
C SER A 54 13.29 16.63 -12.60
N LYS A 55 13.62 15.46 -12.03
CA LYS A 55 14.33 14.39 -12.75
C LYS A 55 13.57 13.90 -13.98
N TRP A 56 12.25 13.74 -13.91
CA TRP A 56 11.46 13.33 -15.08
C TRP A 56 11.42 14.40 -16.17
N SER A 57 11.32 15.67 -15.77
CA SER A 57 11.39 16.82 -16.68
C SER A 57 12.75 16.89 -17.38
N ASP A 58 13.85 16.79 -16.62
CA ASP A 58 15.21 16.87 -17.15
C ASP A 58 15.56 15.67 -18.05
N TYR A 59 15.15 14.45 -17.68
CA TYR A 59 15.29 13.27 -18.54
C TYR A 59 14.52 13.40 -19.86
N SER A 60 13.34 14.01 -19.85
CA SER A 60 12.52 14.15 -21.04
C SER A 60 13.02 15.27 -21.96
N LEU A 61 13.55 16.36 -21.39
CA LEU A 61 14.26 17.40 -22.12
C LEU A 61 15.54 16.88 -22.79
N HIS A 62 16.36 16.12 -22.05
CA HIS A 62 17.55 15.49 -22.60
C HIS A 62 17.23 14.48 -23.71
N LYS A 63 16.17 13.66 -23.56
CA LYS A 63 15.72 12.74 -24.61
C LYS A 63 15.15 13.46 -25.84
N ALA A 64 14.56 14.64 -25.64
CA ALA A 64 14.05 15.48 -26.73
C ALA A 64 15.15 16.29 -27.43
N GLY A 65 16.40 16.24 -26.95
CA GLY A 65 17.50 17.02 -27.50
C GLY A 65 17.39 18.52 -27.20
N ILE A 66 16.62 18.88 -26.16
CA ILE A 66 16.38 20.25 -25.73
C ILE A 66 17.17 20.42 -24.43
N SER A 67 18.38 20.95 -24.51
CA SER A 67 19.25 21.25 -23.36
C SER A 67 19.55 22.74 -23.27
#